data_AF-A0A1L9C5I1-F1
#
_entry.id   AF-A0A1L9C5I1-F1
#
_cell.length_a   1.000
_cell.length_b   1.000
_cell.length_c   1.000
_cell.angle_alpha   90.00
_cell.angle_beta   90.00
_cell.angle_gamma   90.00
#
_symmetry.space_group_name_H-M   'P 1'
#
loop_
_entity.id
_entity.type
_entity.pdbx_description
1 polymer ?
#
loop_
_entity_poly.entity_id
_entity_poly.type
_entity_poly.pdbx_seq_one_letter_code
_entity_poly.pdbx_strand_id
1 'polypeptide(L)'
;MSNVDFIKLSEKGYRVWIKGNHCYRCDYEWTSSFPREPNVCPKCKSPYWSKPRKNERIFVQKKVELETKAIKMHELFDQVAESKYDTVVPIIREIDEELSDSIQDYHDTKIKQRNEEQANRKSNKLSKSEIEEITQEVIENKETLKTDDEMIKKVMEIVLGKY
;
A
#
# COMPACT_ATOMS: atom_id res chain seq x y z
N MET A 1 -2.77 -27.74 35.67
CA MET A 1 -4.17 -28.24 35.68
C MET A 1 -5.00 -27.21 34.95
N SER A 2 -5.49 -27.51 33.75
CA SER A 2 -6.40 -26.61 33.02
C SER A 2 -7.42 -27.46 32.25
N ASN A 3 -8.67 -27.43 32.74
CA ASN A 3 -9.87 -27.88 32.03
C ASN A 3 -10.14 -26.88 30.91
N VAL A 4 -10.02 -27.29 29.66
CA VAL A 4 -10.45 -26.49 28.51
C VAL A 4 -11.85 -26.99 28.13
N ASP A 5 -12.86 -26.32 28.68
CA ASP A 5 -14.27 -26.51 28.31
C ASP A 5 -14.49 -25.89 26.92
N PHE A 6 -14.83 -26.71 25.93
CA PHE A 6 -15.23 -26.26 24.60
C PHE A 6 -16.56 -25.50 24.70
N ILE A 7 -16.52 -24.18 24.58
CA ILE A 7 -17.72 -23.33 24.49
C ILE A 7 -17.79 -22.77 23.06
N LYS A 8 -18.95 -22.94 22.44
CA LYS A 8 -19.33 -22.40 21.13
C LYS A 8 -19.12 -20.89 21.09
N LEU A 9 -18.29 -20.41 20.15
CA LEU A 9 -18.02 -19.00 19.94
C LEU A 9 -19.16 -18.33 19.15
N SER A 10 -19.59 -17.20 19.70
CA SER A 10 -20.30 -16.08 19.06
C SER A 10 -21.78 -16.24 18.69
N GLU A 11 -22.64 -15.48 19.39
CA GLU A 11 -23.60 -14.55 18.77
C GLU A 11 -23.60 -13.22 19.55
N LYS A 12 -23.83 -12.12 18.83
CA LYS A 12 -23.55 -10.72 19.23
C LYS A 12 -24.21 -10.31 20.56
N GLY A 13 -23.38 -9.87 21.51
CA GLY A 13 -23.76 -9.28 22.79
C GLY A 13 -22.50 -9.01 23.62
N TYR A 14 -22.58 -8.15 24.64
CA TYR A 14 -21.46 -7.72 25.50
C TYR A 14 -20.47 -8.85 25.80
N ARG A 15 -19.16 -8.54 25.81
CA ARG A 15 -18.01 -9.45 26.07
C ARG A 15 -18.13 -10.21 27.41
N VAL A 16 -19.08 -11.14 27.49
CA VAL A 16 -19.35 -11.96 28.66
C VAL A 16 -19.34 -13.41 28.18
N TRP A 17 -18.45 -14.20 28.77
CA TRP A 17 -18.39 -15.63 28.50
C TRP A 17 -19.51 -16.31 29.31
N ILE A 18 -20.60 -16.68 28.64
CA ILE A 18 -21.65 -17.50 29.29
C ILE A 18 -21.17 -18.95 29.27
N LYS A 19 -20.88 -19.49 30.46
CA LYS A 19 -20.52 -20.91 30.60
C LYS A 19 -21.74 -21.77 30.26
N GLY A 20 -21.70 -22.43 29.10
CA GLY A 20 -22.66 -23.47 28.72
C GLY A 20 -22.37 -24.77 29.47
N ASN A 21 -23.42 -25.51 29.83
CA ASN A 21 -23.31 -26.88 30.36
C ASN A 21 -23.62 -27.87 29.23
N HIS A 22 -22.83 -28.94 29.13
CA HIS A 22 -23.03 -30.04 28.18
C HIS A 22 -23.14 -31.37 28.95
N CYS A 23 -24.15 -32.19 28.63
CA CYS A 23 -24.32 -33.50 29.27
C CYS A 23 -23.74 -34.64 28.44
N TYR A 24 -22.63 -35.24 28.89
CA TYR A 24 -21.97 -36.42 28.29
C TYR A 24 -22.78 -37.74 28.32
N ARG A 25 -24.08 -37.67 28.68
CA ARG A 25 -24.98 -38.84 28.72
C ARG A 25 -26.05 -38.80 27.65
N CYS A 26 -26.56 -37.61 27.36
CA CYS A 26 -27.71 -37.39 26.48
C CYS A 26 -27.52 -36.23 25.50
N ASP A 27 -26.30 -35.69 25.46
CA ASP A 27 -25.81 -34.61 24.58
C ASP A 27 -26.67 -33.35 24.61
N TYR A 28 -27.37 -33.13 25.73
CA TYR A 28 -28.15 -31.92 25.95
C TYR A 28 -27.24 -30.79 26.39
N GLU A 29 -27.41 -29.64 25.75
CA GLU A 29 -26.71 -28.40 26.08
C GLU A 29 -27.70 -27.40 26.68
N TRP A 30 -27.29 -26.73 27.75
CA TRP A 30 -28.10 -25.69 28.38
C TRP A 30 -27.25 -24.64 29.09
N THR A 31 -27.77 -23.42 29.14
CA THR A 31 -27.19 -22.33 29.92
C THR A 31 -27.89 -22.25 31.27
N SER A 32 -27.12 -22.14 32.36
CA SER A 32 -27.68 -21.88 33.70
C SER A 32 -27.65 -20.39 33.97
N SER A 33 -28.77 -19.82 34.43
CA SER A 33 -28.81 -18.44 34.94
C SER A 33 -28.13 -18.31 36.31
N PHE A 34 -27.88 -19.43 37.00
CA PHE A 34 -27.20 -19.46 38.28
C PHE A 34 -25.70 -19.70 38.12
N PRO A 35 -24.86 -19.06 38.95
CA PRO A 35 -23.40 -19.21 38.89
C PRO A 35 -22.91 -20.59 39.36
N ARG A 36 -23.77 -21.40 40.00
CA ARG A 36 -23.41 -22.74 40.46
C ARG A 36 -23.65 -23.77 39.37
N GLU A 37 -22.73 -24.71 39.24
CA GLU A 37 -22.90 -25.86 38.36
C GLU A 37 -24.08 -26.72 38.84
N PRO A 38 -24.94 -27.21 37.93
CA PRO A 38 -26.07 -28.03 38.30
C PRO A 38 -25.61 -29.38 38.84
N ASN A 39 -26.30 -29.92 39.85
CA ASN A 39 -25.97 -31.25 40.38
C ASN A 39 -26.40 -32.39 39.42
N VAL A 40 -27.40 -32.14 38.57
CA VAL A 40 -27.99 -33.14 37.66
C VAL A 40 -28.31 -32.52 36.31
N CYS A 41 -28.30 -33.33 35.25
CA CYS A 41 -28.80 -32.90 33.94
C CYS A 41 -30.31 -32.60 34.01
N PRO A 42 -30.79 -31.46 33.49
CA PRO A 42 -32.21 -31.15 33.47
C PRO A 42 -33.03 -32.09 32.57
N LYS A 43 -32.43 -32.62 31.49
CA LYS A 43 -33.07 -33.54 30.52
C LYS A 43 -33.12 -34.98 31.03
N CYS A 44 -31.97 -35.61 31.28
CA CYS A 44 -31.91 -37.05 31.62
C CYS A 44 -31.75 -37.35 33.11
N LYS A 45 -31.69 -36.33 33.97
CA LYS A 45 -31.53 -36.43 35.44
C LYS A 45 -30.24 -37.13 35.92
N SER A 46 -29.30 -37.38 35.02
CA SER A 46 -28.01 -37.98 35.39
C SER A 46 -27.19 -37.04 36.29
N PRO A 47 -26.67 -37.53 37.44
CA PRO A 47 -25.70 -36.78 38.26
C PRO A 47 -24.29 -36.77 37.65
N TYR A 48 -24.02 -37.67 36.69
CA TYR A 48 -22.75 -37.75 35.98
C TYR A 48 -22.77 -36.98 34.66
N TRP A 49 -23.55 -35.91 34.58
CA TRP A 49 -23.74 -35.15 33.35
C TRP A 49 -22.47 -34.46 32.89
N SER A 50 -21.64 -33.96 33.81
CA SER A 50 -20.37 -33.26 33.54
C SER A 50 -19.17 -34.18 33.36
N LYS A 51 -19.36 -35.50 33.49
CA LYS A 51 -18.27 -36.48 33.44
C LYS A 51 -18.33 -37.26 32.12
N PRO A 52 -17.34 -37.11 31.22
CA PRO A 52 -17.25 -37.92 30.01
C PRO A 52 -17.14 -39.41 30.35
N ARG A 53 -17.68 -40.25 29.46
CA ARG A 53 -17.56 -41.72 29.61
C ARG A 53 -16.08 -42.12 29.52
N LYS A 54 -15.68 -43.25 30.13
CA LYS A 54 -14.26 -43.67 30.18
C LYS A 54 -13.59 -43.68 28.79
N ASN A 55 -14.30 -44.20 27.79
CA ASN A 55 -13.79 -44.30 26.43
C ASN A 55 -13.67 -42.93 25.76
N GLU A 56 -14.60 -42.03 26.07
CA GLU A 56 -14.66 -40.67 25.55
C GLU A 56 -13.53 -39.78 26.07
N ARG A 57 -13.05 -40.02 27.31
CA ARG A 57 -11.88 -39.31 27.86
C ARG A 57 -10.63 -39.45 26.98
N ILE A 58 -10.41 -40.63 26.41
CA ILE A 58 -9.26 -40.88 25.52
C ILE A 58 -9.38 -40.05 24.24
N PHE A 59 -10.58 -40.00 23.65
CA PHE A 59 -10.84 -39.20 22.45
C PHE A 59 -10.74 -37.70 22.72
N VAL A 60 -11.30 -37.22 23.83
CA VAL A 60 -11.19 -35.82 24.24
C VAL A 60 -9.72 -35.44 24.45
N GLN A 61 -8.94 -36.26 25.13
CA GLN A 61 -7.52 -36.00 25.35
C GLN A 61 -6.73 -35.93 24.04
N LYS A 62 -6.96 -36.89 23.13
CA LYS A 62 -6.31 -36.92 21.83
C LYS A 62 -6.71 -35.73 20.95
N LYS A 63 -7.97 -35.31 21.02
CA LYS A 63 -8.47 -34.12 20.32
C LYS A 63 -7.78 -32.85 20.82
N VAL A 64 -7.71 -32.64 22.14
CA VAL A 64 -7.02 -31.50 22.75
C VAL A 64 -5.53 -31.49 22.36
N GLU A 65 -4.88 -32.65 22.32
CA GLU A 65 -3.48 -32.77 21.87
C GLU A 65 -3.31 -32.37 20.39
N LEU A 66 -4.23 -32.77 19.52
CA LEU A 66 -4.18 -32.40 18.11
C LEU A 66 -4.43 -30.90 17.90
N GLU A 67 -5.40 -30.33 18.61
CA GLU A 67 -5.71 -28.90 18.52
C GLU A 67 -4.55 -28.05 19.04
N THR A 68 -3.92 -28.43 20.15
CA THR A 68 -2.73 -27.73 20.67
C THR A 68 -1.55 -27.82 19.70
N LYS A 69 -1.35 -28.97 19.04
CA LYS A 69 -0.36 -29.10 17.97
C LYS A 69 -0.68 -28.20 16.77
N ALA A 70 -1.95 -28.10 16.37
CA ALA A 70 -2.37 -27.25 15.27
C ALA A 70 -2.17 -25.76 15.59
N ILE A 71 -2.50 -25.32 16.82
CA ILE A 71 -2.24 -23.95 17.29
C ILE A 71 -0.74 -23.65 17.25
N LYS A 72 0.08 -24.54 17.82
CA LYS A 72 1.54 -24.36 17.82
C LYS A 72 2.12 -24.33 16.40
N MET A 73 1.56 -25.13 15.49
CA MET A 73 1.96 -25.12 14.08
C MET A 73 1.62 -23.78 13.42
N HIS A 74 0.43 -23.21 13.67
CA HIS A 74 0.06 -21.88 13.21
C HIS A 74 1.00 -20.80 13.74
N GLU A 75 1.29 -20.80 15.05
CA GLU A 75 2.23 -19.85 15.67
C GLU A 75 3.62 -19.90 15.01
N LEU A 76 4.12 -21.10 14.69
CA LEU A 76 5.39 -21.26 13.99
C LEU A 76 5.34 -20.74 12.55
N PHE A 77 4.23 -20.93 11.84
CA PHE A 77 4.07 -20.38 10.49
C PHE A 77 4.05 -18.85 10.49
N ASP A 78 3.37 -18.24 11.45
CA ASP A 78 3.28 -16.79 11.57
C ASP A 78 4.67 -16.19 11.87
N GLN A 79 5.43 -16.79 12.80
CA GLN A 79 6.82 -16.36 13.07
C GLN A 79 7.72 -16.43 11.82
N VAL A 80 7.58 -17.49 11.02
CA VAL A 80 8.34 -17.60 9.76
C VAL A 80 7.92 -16.54 8.76
N ALA A 81 6.63 -16.22 8.66
CA ALA A 81 6.13 -15.17 7.78
C ALA A 81 6.63 -13.78 8.20
N GLU A 82 6.56 -13.47 9.50
CA GLU A 82 7.06 -12.22 10.08
C GLU A 82 8.57 -12.05 9.83
N SER A 83 9.38 -13.07 10.10
CA SER A 83 10.84 -13.00 9.88
C SER A 83 11.22 -12.73 8.42
N LYS A 84 10.48 -13.30 7.47
CA LYS A 84 10.69 -13.03 6.03
C LYS A 84 10.26 -11.62 5.66
N TYR A 85 9.16 -11.15 6.21
CA TYR A 85 8.67 -9.79 5.98
C TYR A 85 9.66 -8.75 6.51
N ASP A 86 10.16 -8.93 7.74
CA ASP A 86 11.17 -8.07 8.36
C ASP A 86 12.46 -7.97 7.53
N THR A 87 12.81 -9.02 6.80
CA THR A 87 13.98 -9.03 5.92
C THR A 87 13.73 -8.28 4.60
N VAL A 88 12.51 -8.37 4.05
CA VAL A 88 12.19 -7.83 2.72
C VAL A 88 11.79 -6.35 2.77
N VAL A 89 11.11 -5.91 3.82
CA VAL A 89 10.69 -4.51 4.00
C VAL A 89 11.83 -3.49 3.86
N PRO A 90 13.00 -3.65 4.51
CA PRO A 90 14.09 -2.67 4.36
C PRO A 90 14.62 -2.61 2.92
N ILE A 91 14.68 -3.75 2.22
CA ILE A 91 15.10 -3.81 0.81
C ILE A 91 14.11 -3.05 -0.08
N ILE A 92 12.80 -3.24 0.13
CA ILE A 92 11.77 -2.49 -0.61
C ILE A 92 11.91 -0.99 -0.35
N ARG A 93 12.15 -0.59 0.90
CA ARG A 93 12.35 0.82 1.26
C ARG A 93 13.56 1.43 0.57
N GLU A 94 14.68 0.72 0.53
CA GLU A 94 15.90 1.18 -0.15
C GLU A 94 15.66 1.38 -1.65
N ILE A 95 14.98 0.44 -2.31
CA ILE A 95 14.58 0.57 -3.72
C ILE A 95 13.65 1.77 -3.94
N ASP A 96 12.67 1.99 -3.05
CA ASP A 96 11.74 3.12 -3.16
C ASP A 96 12.46 4.47 -3.01
N GLU A 97 13.43 4.56 -2.10
CA GLU A 97 14.26 5.75 -1.89
C GLU A 97 15.15 6.02 -3.12
N GLU A 98 15.83 5.01 -3.65
CA GLU A 98 16.63 5.12 -4.89
C GLU A 98 15.78 5.56 -6.10
N LEU A 99 14.58 5.00 -6.23
CA LEU A 99 13.68 5.34 -7.33
C LEU A 99 13.16 6.78 -7.20
N SER A 100 12.84 7.21 -5.98
CA SER A 100 12.42 8.59 -5.70
C SER A 100 13.50 9.59 -6.09
N ASP A 101 14.75 9.33 -5.71
CA ASP A 101 15.90 10.20 -6.03
C ASP A 101 16.13 10.28 -7.55
N SER A 102 16.06 9.15 -8.24
CA SER A 102 16.20 9.10 -9.70
C SER A 102 15.12 9.89 -10.42
N ILE A 103 13.87 9.81 -9.95
CA ILE A 103 12.74 10.59 -10.49
C ILE A 103 12.97 12.09 -10.26
N GLN A 104 13.43 12.47 -9.08
CA GLN A 104 13.69 13.87 -8.75
C GLN A 104 14.81 14.46 -9.63
N ASP A 105 15.93 13.75 -9.78
CA ASP A 105 17.05 14.16 -10.64
C ASP A 105 16.63 14.34 -12.10
N TYR A 106 15.78 13.43 -12.62
CA TYR A 106 15.21 13.57 -13.95
C TYR A 106 14.38 14.85 -14.10
N HIS A 107 13.53 15.16 -13.12
CA HIS A 107 12.72 16.38 -13.14
C HIS A 107 13.57 17.64 -13.08
N ASP A 108 14.58 17.68 -12.20
CA ASP A 108 15.48 18.82 -12.05
C ASP A 108 16.31 19.05 -13.32
N THR A 109 16.82 17.98 -13.92
CA THR A 109 17.52 18.02 -15.21
C THR A 109 16.61 18.56 -16.30
N LYS A 110 15.34 18.13 -16.37
CA LYS A 110 14.37 18.62 -17.36
C LYS A 110 14.02 20.10 -17.17
N ILE A 111 13.91 20.57 -15.93
CA ILE A 111 13.68 21.98 -15.62
C ILE A 111 14.87 22.82 -16.07
N LYS A 112 16.10 22.36 -15.78
CA LYS A 112 17.33 23.05 -16.18
C LYS A 112 17.45 23.19 -17.69
N GLN A 113 17.25 22.09 -18.43
CA GLN A 113 17.24 22.10 -19.90
C GLN A 113 16.25 23.12 -20.46
N ARG A 114 15.01 23.15 -19.93
CA ARG A 114 13.99 24.12 -20.37
C ARG A 114 14.40 25.57 -20.10
N ASN A 115 14.98 25.84 -18.94
CA ASN A 115 15.42 27.19 -18.57
C ASN A 115 16.59 27.66 -19.46
N GLU A 116 17.54 26.77 -19.76
CA GLU A 116 18.64 27.03 -20.68
C GLU A 116 18.13 27.30 -22.11
N GLU A 117 17.20 26.49 -22.61
CA GLU A 117 16.55 26.73 -23.90
C GLU A 117 15.82 28.07 -23.95
N GLN A 118 15.10 28.44 -22.88
CA GLN A 118 14.43 29.74 -22.78
C GLN A 118 15.42 30.91 -22.70
N ALA A 119 16.51 30.76 -21.93
CA ALA A 119 17.56 31.75 -21.83
C ALA A 119 18.27 31.95 -23.18
N ASN A 120 18.59 30.86 -23.89
CA ASN A 120 19.19 30.90 -25.21
C ASN A 120 18.22 31.54 -26.24
N ARG A 121 16.92 31.21 -26.19
CA ARG A 121 15.89 31.89 -27.01
C ARG A 121 15.75 33.38 -26.71
N LYS A 122 15.92 33.80 -25.46
CA LYS A 122 15.90 35.22 -25.07
C LYS A 122 17.19 35.93 -25.50
N SER A 123 18.35 35.28 -25.38
CA SER A 123 19.64 35.79 -25.81
C SER A 123 19.75 35.94 -27.33
N ASN A 124 19.11 35.05 -28.10
CA ASN A 124 19.07 35.11 -29.56
C ASN A 124 18.00 36.08 -30.12
N LYS A 125 17.22 36.76 -29.26
CA LYS A 125 16.33 37.84 -29.70
C LYS A 125 17.13 39.15 -29.73
N LEU A 126 17.29 39.72 -30.92
CA LEU A 126 17.84 41.08 -31.11
C LEU A 126 17.10 42.07 -30.20
N SER A 127 17.87 42.84 -29.43
CA SER A 127 17.34 43.89 -28.57
C SER A 127 16.76 45.03 -29.41
N LYS A 128 15.86 45.83 -28.81
CA LYS A 128 15.19 46.92 -29.53
C LYS A 128 16.18 47.95 -30.09
N SER A 129 17.27 48.22 -29.35
CA SER A 129 18.35 49.12 -29.79
C SER A 129 19.16 48.53 -30.94
N GLU A 130 19.45 47.23 -30.94
CA GLU A 130 20.14 46.57 -32.06
C GLU A 130 19.26 46.53 -33.31
N ILE A 131 17.94 46.33 -33.15
CA ILE A 131 16.98 46.45 -34.26
C ILE A 131 16.96 47.88 -34.79
N GLU A 132 16.94 48.89 -33.91
CA GLU A 132 16.96 50.30 -34.31
C GLU A 132 18.27 50.68 -35.03
N GLU A 133 19.42 50.18 -34.57
CA GLU A 133 20.72 50.39 -35.19
C GLU A 133 20.82 49.73 -36.58
N ILE A 134 20.38 48.47 -36.71
CA ILE A 134 20.31 47.78 -38.02
C ILE A 134 19.32 48.51 -38.95
N THR A 135 18.20 49.00 -38.43
CA THR A 135 17.20 49.72 -39.24
C THR A 135 17.75 51.06 -39.72
N GLN A 136 18.48 51.77 -38.87
CA GLN A 136 19.11 53.05 -39.18
C GLN A 136 20.24 52.87 -40.21
N GLU A 137 21.07 51.83 -40.06
CA GLU A 137 22.12 51.47 -41.02
C GLU A 137 21.52 51.10 -42.40
N VAL A 138 20.39 50.40 -42.43
CA VAL A 138 19.66 50.09 -43.68
C VAL A 138 19.05 51.35 -44.31
N ILE A 139 18.57 52.31 -43.51
CA ILE A 139 18.01 53.58 -43.98
C ILE A 139 19.11 54.50 -44.51
N GLU A 140 20.25 54.59 -43.84
CA GLU A 140 21.40 55.42 -44.23
C GLU A 140 22.09 54.85 -45.49
N ASN A 141 22.20 53.53 -45.61
CA ASN A 141 22.67 52.88 -46.83
C ASN A 141 21.65 52.96 -47.99
N LYS A 142 20.39 53.34 -47.71
CA LYS A 142 19.34 53.52 -48.72
C LYS A 142 19.54 54.74 -49.62
N GLU A 143 20.49 55.62 -49.33
CA GLU A 143 20.94 56.64 -50.29
C GLU A 143 21.68 56.04 -51.51
N THR A 144 22.02 54.74 -51.48
CA THR A 144 22.57 54.03 -52.66
C THR A 144 21.64 52.99 -53.29
N LEU A 145 20.50 52.67 -52.67
CA LEU A 145 19.51 51.73 -53.23
C LEU A 145 18.48 52.45 -54.10
N LYS A 146 18.95 52.88 -55.28
CA LYS A 146 18.07 52.89 -56.45
C LYS A 146 17.70 51.43 -56.73
N THR A 147 16.49 51.04 -56.30
CA THR A 147 15.66 49.95 -56.84
C THR A 147 16.42 48.92 -57.67
N ASP A 148 17.00 47.91 -57.01
CA ASP A 148 17.42 46.69 -57.67
C ASP A 148 16.57 45.55 -57.10
N ASP A 149 15.68 45.00 -57.93
CA ASP A 149 14.68 43.98 -57.57
C ASP A 149 15.30 42.72 -56.95
N GLU A 150 16.60 42.50 -57.17
CA GLU A 150 17.36 41.38 -56.65
C GLU A 150 17.68 41.49 -55.14
N MET A 151 17.88 42.71 -54.62
CA MET A 151 18.02 42.94 -53.18
C MET A 151 16.69 42.71 -52.45
N ILE A 152 15.58 43.14 -53.03
CA ILE A 152 14.23 42.94 -52.45
C ILE A 152 13.91 41.44 -52.37
N LYS A 153 14.33 40.65 -53.38
CA LYS A 153 14.17 39.20 -53.41
C LYS A 153 14.99 38.49 -52.33
N LYS A 154 16.24 38.91 -52.11
CA LYS A 154 17.10 38.39 -51.03
C LYS A 154 16.58 38.71 -49.63
N VAL A 155 16.06 39.92 -49.41
CA VAL A 155 15.47 40.30 -48.13
C VAL A 155 14.18 39.51 -47.85
N MET A 156 13.35 39.28 -48.88
CA MET A 156 12.16 38.43 -48.77
C MET A 156 12.52 36.97 -48.43
N GLU A 157 13.60 36.41 -48.97
CA GLU A 157 14.08 35.07 -48.63
C GLU A 157 14.56 34.96 -47.17
N ILE A 158 15.25 36.00 -46.67
CA ILE A 158 15.76 36.05 -45.29
C ILE A 158 14.63 36.25 -44.27
N VAL A 159 13.65 37.10 -44.59
CA VAL A 159 12.57 37.46 -43.65
C VAL A 159 11.44 36.42 -43.64
N LEU A 160 11.12 35.82 -44.79
CA LEU A 160 10.04 34.82 -44.88
C LEU A 160 10.51 33.38 -44.69
N GLY A 161 11.81 33.17 -44.44
CA GLY A 161 12.36 31.89 -43.98
C GLY A 161 11.98 30.71 -44.87
N LYS A 162 12.06 30.86 -46.20
CA LYS A 162 11.92 29.72 -47.11
C LYS A 162 13.29 29.17 -47.47
N TYR A 163 13.73 28.23 -46.64
CA TYR A 163 14.10 26.87 -47.07
C TYR A 163 13.60 25.89 -46.01
#